data_AF-A0A7Z9JW68-F1
#
_entry.id   AF-A0A7Z9JW68-F1
#
_cell.length_a   1.000
_cell.length_b   1.000
_cell.length_c   1.000
_cell.angle_alpha   90.00
_cell.angle_beta   90.00
_cell.angle_gamma   90.00
#
_symmetry.space_group_name_H-M   'P 1'
#
loop_
_entity.id
_entity.type
_entity.pdbx_description
1 polymer ?
#
loop_
_entity_poly.entity_id
_entity_poly.type
_entity_poly.pdbx_seq_one_letter_code
_entity_poly.pdbx_strand_id
1 'polypeptide(L)'
;MNDYLEILFTLIQNTVFQAGLYVIGSLVTAKLADWIITSILSRLASRTDSTIDDRIIQILHRPIYYSILFVGLGISITLLQLPDIITFVFIGIFKSMAILIWSLALFQAFMHFINWYSQQSKGKSILQTHTLPLFDNVGKVIIFMVAVYFIFISWGFNVTGWLASTTIVAMVVALAAKDTVANLFAGFFIMADTPYKLGDYINLDGGERGYVKHIGLRSTRIMTRDDIEITLPNSLIANSKIINESGGPKEKERVRITLSVAYGSDIDQVRSTLMEISQNNENVCKNPEPRMRFRNFGDSGISLQLLFWIEKPEDR
;
A
#
# COMPACT_ATOMS: atom_id res chain seq x y z
N MET A 1 41.94 -22.08 -54.50
CA MET A 1 41.62 -21.30 -53.28
C MET A 1 40.58 -20.21 -53.57
N ASN A 2 40.65 -19.51 -54.72
CA ASN A 2 39.64 -18.53 -55.14
C ASN A 2 38.26 -19.13 -55.44
N ASP A 3 38.16 -20.29 -56.10
CA ASP A 3 36.85 -20.90 -56.41
C ASP A 3 36.04 -21.26 -55.15
N TYR A 4 36.70 -21.75 -54.10
CA TYR A 4 36.05 -22.04 -52.83
C TYR A 4 35.60 -20.76 -52.11
N LEU A 5 36.32 -19.64 -52.28
CA LEU A 5 35.94 -18.35 -51.71
C LEU A 5 34.77 -17.73 -52.47
N GLU A 6 34.68 -17.88 -53.79
CA GLU A 6 33.52 -17.43 -54.59
C GLU A 6 32.25 -18.24 -54.29
N ILE A 7 32.38 -19.57 -54.14
CA ILE A 7 31.27 -20.43 -53.71
C ILE A 7 30.80 -20.04 -52.30
N LEU A 8 31.72 -19.73 -51.40
CA LEU A 8 31.39 -19.24 -50.05
C LEU A 8 30.68 -17.88 -50.11
N PHE A 9 31.13 -16.97 -50.98
CA PHE A 9 30.56 -15.62 -51.12
C PHE A 9 29.14 -15.66 -51.71
N THR A 10 28.91 -16.51 -52.71
CA THR A 10 27.58 -16.75 -53.30
C THR A 10 26.62 -17.45 -52.33
N LEU A 11 27.11 -18.37 -51.50
CA LEU A 11 26.32 -18.96 -50.41
C LEU A 11 25.92 -17.92 -49.36
N ILE A 12 26.87 -17.06 -48.95
CA ILE A 12 26.63 -16.02 -47.94
C ILE A 12 25.67 -14.94 -48.45
N GLN A 13 25.64 -14.65 -49.75
CA GLN A 13 24.69 -13.72 -50.34
C GLN A 13 23.27 -14.28 -50.52
N ASN A 14 23.08 -15.60 -50.38
CA ASN A 14 21.76 -16.20 -50.49
C ASN A 14 20.91 -15.88 -49.25
N THR A 15 19.79 -15.19 -49.46
CA THR A 15 18.86 -14.75 -48.43
C THR A 15 18.30 -15.89 -47.58
N VAL A 16 18.06 -17.06 -48.17
CA VAL A 16 17.59 -18.26 -47.45
C VAL A 16 18.69 -18.81 -46.55
N PHE A 17 19.94 -18.80 -47.01
CA PHE A 17 21.09 -19.22 -46.21
C PHE A 17 21.33 -18.27 -45.03
N GLN A 18 21.25 -16.95 -45.26
CA GLN A 18 21.32 -15.95 -44.19
C GLN A 18 20.20 -16.15 -43.16
N ALA A 19 18.95 -16.33 -43.61
CA ALA A 19 17.82 -16.58 -42.71
C ALA A 19 18.04 -17.82 -41.84
N GLY A 20 18.55 -18.91 -42.41
CA GLY A 20 18.93 -20.12 -41.67
C GLY A 20 20.03 -19.87 -40.63
N LEU A 21 21.04 -19.06 -40.97
CA LEU A 21 22.11 -18.68 -40.05
C LEU A 21 21.61 -17.87 -38.85
N TYR A 22 20.63 -16.96 -39.05
CA TYR A 22 19.99 -16.24 -37.95
C TYR A 22 19.15 -17.15 -37.04
N VAL A 23 18.47 -18.17 -37.59
CA VAL A 23 17.76 -19.16 -36.76
C VAL A 23 18.75 -19.92 -35.89
N ILE A 24 19.81 -20.46 -36.49
CA ILE A 24 20.84 -21.22 -35.75
C ILE A 24 21.53 -20.32 -34.73
N GLY A 25 21.90 -19.10 -35.11
CA GLY A 25 22.49 -18.11 -34.23
C GLY A 25 21.59 -17.81 -33.03
N SER A 26 20.30 -17.61 -33.25
CA SER A 26 19.34 -17.34 -32.18
C SER A 26 19.18 -18.52 -31.21
N LEU A 27 19.22 -19.77 -31.69
CA LEU A 27 19.20 -20.95 -30.82
C LEU A 27 20.45 -21.02 -29.95
N VAL A 28 21.62 -20.75 -30.53
CA VAL A 28 22.90 -20.73 -29.80
C VAL A 28 22.89 -19.60 -28.77
N THR A 29 22.51 -18.38 -29.16
CA THR A 29 22.42 -17.22 -28.26
C THR A 29 21.39 -17.44 -27.16
N ALA A 30 20.22 -18.00 -27.47
CA ALA A 30 19.19 -18.30 -26.49
C ALA A 30 19.69 -19.34 -25.48
N LYS A 31 20.35 -20.41 -25.94
CA LYS A 31 20.93 -21.44 -25.06
C LYS A 31 22.07 -20.89 -24.21
N LEU A 32 22.88 -20.00 -24.76
CA LEU A 32 23.94 -19.31 -24.03
C LEU A 32 23.37 -18.37 -22.98
N ALA A 33 22.33 -17.60 -23.31
CA ALA A 33 21.65 -16.74 -22.36
C ALA A 33 20.99 -17.55 -21.22
N ASP A 34 20.31 -18.65 -21.54
CA ASP A 34 19.74 -19.57 -20.55
C ASP A 34 20.83 -20.16 -19.63
N TRP A 35 21.97 -20.58 -20.20
CA TRP A 35 23.12 -21.04 -19.43
C TRP A 35 23.72 -19.93 -18.54
N ILE A 36 23.83 -18.70 -19.03
CA ILE A 36 24.32 -17.55 -18.26
C ILE A 36 23.36 -17.22 -17.12
N ILE A 37 22.06 -17.13 -17.39
CA ILE A 37 21.02 -16.85 -16.40
C ILE A 37 21.07 -17.91 -15.31
N THR A 38 21.03 -19.18 -15.70
CA THR A 38 21.06 -20.29 -14.74
C THR A 38 22.38 -20.43 -14.01
N SER A 39 23.53 -20.03 -14.58
CA SER A 39 24.85 -20.16 -13.93
C SER A 39 25.25 -18.95 -13.10
N ILE A 40 24.94 -17.73 -13.54
CA ILE A 40 25.35 -16.49 -12.86
C ILE A 40 24.31 -16.10 -11.81
N LEU A 41 23.02 -16.10 -12.16
CA LEU A 41 21.99 -15.72 -11.20
C LEU A 41 21.87 -16.76 -10.09
N SER A 42 22.08 -18.06 -10.36
CA SER A 42 22.08 -19.07 -9.29
C SER A 42 23.23 -18.88 -8.31
N ARG A 43 24.42 -18.47 -8.78
CA ARG A 43 25.57 -18.15 -7.93
C ARG A 43 25.38 -16.89 -7.09
N LEU A 44 24.57 -15.95 -7.58
CA LEU A 44 24.17 -14.75 -6.83
C LEU A 44 23.07 -15.07 -5.82
N ALA A 45 22.07 -15.86 -6.22
CA ALA A 45 20.98 -16.31 -5.35
C ALA A 45 21.50 -17.19 -4.20
N SER A 46 22.53 -18.02 -4.44
CA SER A 46 23.17 -18.82 -3.39
C SER A 46 23.92 -17.99 -2.33
N ARG A 47 24.00 -16.66 -2.49
CA ARG A 47 24.57 -15.73 -1.49
C ARG A 47 23.49 -15.04 -0.65
N THR A 48 22.20 -15.27 -0.95
CA THR A 48 21.08 -14.73 -0.19
C THR A 48 20.40 -15.85 0.60
N ASP A 49 19.99 -15.59 1.84
CA ASP A 49 19.23 -16.56 2.66
C ASP A 49 17.75 -16.74 2.21
N SER A 50 17.36 -16.18 1.06
CA SER A 50 15.97 -16.08 0.60
C SER A 50 15.65 -17.11 -0.47
N THR A 51 14.61 -17.92 -0.24
CA THR A 51 14.08 -18.92 -1.22
C THR A 51 13.36 -18.29 -2.42
N ILE A 52 13.15 -16.97 -2.42
CA ILE A 52 12.50 -16.23 -3.51
C ILE A 52 13.43 -16.13 -4.72
N ASP A 53 14.72 -15.93 -4.48
CA ASP A 53 15.71 -15.64 -5.54
C ASP A 53 15.84 -16.84 -6.49
N ASP A 54 15.93 -18.05 -5.94
CA ASP A 54 15.98 -19.30 -6.71
C ASP A 54 14.72 -19.48 -7.58
N ARG A 55 13.56 -19.06 -7.07
CA ARG A 55 12.29 -19.22 -7.77
C ARG A 55 12.12 -18.19 -8.88
N ILE A 56 12.57 -16.95 -8.67
CA ILE A 56 12.58 -15.91 -9.71
C ILE A 56 13.42 -16.36 -10.90
N ILE A 57 14.57 -16.98 -10.66
CA ILE A 57 15.44 -17.50 -11.72
C ILE A 57 14.73 -18.59 -12.53
N GLN A 58 14.03 -19.52 -11.86
CA GLN A 58 13.24 -20.55 -12.53
C GLN A 58 12.10 -19.98 -13.37
N ILE A 59 11.53 -18.84 -12.97
CA ILE A 59 10.45 -18.17 -13.68
C ILE A 59 10.98 -17.42 -14.91
N LEU A 60 12.14 -16.77 -14.81
CA LEU A 60 12.68 -15.89 -15.85
C LEU A 60 13.39 -16.63 -17.00
N HIS A 61 13.94 -17.82 -16.76
CA HIS A 61 14.77 -18.48 -17.77
C HIS A 61 13.98 -18.81 -19.06
N ARG A 62 12.72 -19.30 -18.95
CA ARG A 62 11.88 -19.65 -20.12
C ARG A 62 11.49 -18.42 -20.94
N PRO A 63 10.92 -17.34 -20.36
CA PRO A 63 10.61 -16.13 -21.11
C PRO A 63 11.81 -15.54 -21.85
N ILE A 64 12.97 -15.50 -21.22
CA ILE A 64 14.17 -14.91 -21.84
C ILE A 64 14.65 -15.77 -23.00
N TYR A 65 14.74 -17.10 -22.82
CA TYR A 65 15.10 -18.03 -23.88
C TYR A 65 14.18 -17.88 -25.11
N TYR A 66 12.86 -17.94 -24.90
CA TYR A 66 11.91 -17.84 -26.01
C TYR A 66 11.89 -16.45 -26.64
N SER A 67 12.13 -15.38 -25.88
CA SER A 67 12.23 -14.02 -26.44
C SER A 67 13.39 -13.90 -27.42
N ILE A 68 14.57 -14.41 -27.05
CA ILE A 68 15.75 -14.41 -27.93
C ILE A 68 15.48 -15.25 -29.19
N LEU A 69 14.86 -16.41 -29.02
CA LEU A 69 14.47 -17.26 -30.14
C LEU A 69 13.50 -16.55 -31.09
N PHE A 70 12.44 -15.93 -30.56
CA PHE A 70 11.45 -15.24 -31.37
C PHE A 70 11.99 -13.99 -32.08
N VAL A 71 12.92 -13.27 -31.47
CA VAL A 71 13.63 -12.16 -32.14
C VAL A 71 14.43 -12.70 -33.31
N GLY A 72 15.18 -13.79 -33.12
CA GLY A 72 15.92 -14.44 -34.19
C GLY A 72 15.06 -14.92 -35.34
N LEU A 73 13.97 -15.64 -35.03
CA LEU A 73 12.99 -16.08 -36.02
C LEU A 73 12.34 -14.89 -36.74
N GLY A 74 12.05 -13.80 -36.02
CA GLY A 74 11.52 -12.57 -36.60
C GLY A 74 12.47 -11.95 -37.63
N ILE A 75 13.76 -11.87 -37.31
CA ILE A 75 14.81 -11.39 -38.24
C ILE A 75 14.92 -12.32 -39.45
N SER A 76 14.86 -13.64 -39.25
CA SER A 76 14.88 -14.60 -40.36
C SER A 76 13.70 -14.42 -41.32
N ILE A 77 12.51 -14.12 -40.80
CA ILE A 77 11.31 -13.90 -41.63
C ILE A 77 11.41 -12.60 -42.42
N THR A 78 11.90 -11.51 -41.81
CA THR A 78 12.08 -10.24 -42.53
C THR A 78 13.16 -10.35 -43.61
N LEU A 79 14.20 -11.16 -43.39
CA LEU A 79 15.22 -11.45 -44.40
C LEU A 79 14.65 -12.19 -45.60
N LEU A 80 13.76 -13.17 -45.40
CA LEU A 80 13.16 -13.96 -46.49
C LEU A 80 12.31 -13.15 -47.48
N GLN A 81 12.07 -11.85 -47.24
CA GLN A 81 11.30 -10.96 -48.12
C GLN A 81 9.92 -11.55 -48.50
N LEU A 82 9.28 -12.22 -47.54
CA LEU A 82 7.94 -12.76 -47.73
C LEU A 82 6.92 -11.62 -47.91
N PRO A 83 5.77 -11.89 -48.57
CA PRO A 83 4.68 -10.92 -48.67
C PRO A 83 4.34 -10.30 -47.31
N ASP A 84 4.05 -9.00 -47.29
CA ASP A 84 3.86 -8.23 -46.05
C ASP A 84 2.82 -8.85 -45.11
N ILE A 85 1.75 -9.42 -45.66
CA ILE A 85 0.70 -10.11 -44.90
C ILE A 85 1.27 -11.31 -44.14
N ILE A 86 2.12 -12.11 -44.80
CA ILE A 86 2.72 -13.31 -44.21
C ILE A 86 3.71 -12.90 -43.12
N THR A 87 4.58 -11.93 -43.42
CA THR A 87 5.54 -11.35 -42.47
C THR A 87 4.83 -10.78 -41.23
N PHE A 88 3.76 -10.03 -41.43
CA PHE A 88 2.94 -9.47 -40.35
C PHE A 88 2.32 -10.55 -39.46
N VAL A 89 1.71 -11.60 -40.05
CA VAL A 89 1.09 -12.69 -39.30
C VAL A 89 2.12 -13.46 -38.46
N PHE A 90 3.25 -13.85 -39.04
CA PHE A 90 4.28 -14.58 -38.29
C PHE A 90 4.89 -13.76 -37.16
N ILE A 91 5.25 -12.50 -37.43
CA ILE A 91 5.79 -11.60 -36.40
C ILE A 91 4.75 -11.37 -35.29
N GLY A 92 3.48 -11.20 -35.65
CA GLY A 92 2.36 -11.06 -34.72
C GLY A 92 2.20 -12.30 -33.83
N ILE A 93 2.31 -13.51 -34.40
CA ILE A 93 2.28 -14.77 -33.65
C ILE A 93 3.45 -14.85 -32.67
N PHE A 94 4.69 -14.59 -33.11
CA PHE A 94 5.87 -14.65 -32.25
C PHE A 94 5.79 -13.66 -31.08
N LYS A 95 5.39 -12.42 -31.35
CA LYS A 95 5.16 -11.41 -30.31
C LYS A 95 4.04 -11.84 -29.34
N SER A 96 2.94 -12.39 -29.85
CA SER A 96 1.83 -12.87 -29.01
C SER A 96 2.26 -14.03 -28.11
N MET A 97 3.03 -14.99 -28.64
CA MET A 97 3.61 -16.07 -27.85
C MET A 97 4.57 -15.54 -26.79
N ALA A 98 5.43 -14.57 -27.12
CA ALA A 98 6.31 -13.92 -26.16
C ALA A 98 5.51 -13.25 -25.03
N ILE A 99 4.48 -12.48 -25.36
CA ILE A 99 3.61 -11.79 -24.39
C ILE A 99 2.91 -12.81 -23.48
N LEU A 100 2.39 -13.92 -24.01
CA LEU A 100 1.77 -14.98 -23.22
C LEU A 100 2.77 -15.64 -22.26
N ILE A 101 3.98 -15.95 -22.72
CA ILE A 101 5.02 -16.54 -21.88
C ILE A 101 5.41 -15.58 -20.74
N TRP A 102 5.60 -14.30 -21.04
CA TRP A 102 5.87 -13.27 -20.03
C TRP A 102 4.71 -13.08 -19.07
N SER A 103 3.46 -13.08 -19.55
CA SER A 103 2.28 -12.99 -18.71
C SER A 103 2.15 -14.18 -17.76
N LEU A 104 2.45 -15.40 -18.22
CA LEU A 104 2.45 -16.61 -17.39
C LEU A 104 3.57 -16.59 -16.37
N ALA A 105 4.76 -16.10 -16.74
CA ALA A 105 5.87 -15.92 -15.82
C ALA A 105 5.53 -14.89 -14.74
N LEU A 106 4.94 -13.76 -15.12
CA LEU A 106 4.53 -12.72 -14.19
C LEU A 106 3.39 -13.19 -13.27
N PHE A 107 2.45 -13.99 -13.77
CA PHE A 107 1.42 -14.65 -12.97
C PHE A 107 2.03 -15.62 -11.93
N GLN A 108 3.00 -16.43 -12.34
CA GLN A 108 3.71 -17.33 -11.42
C GLN A 108 4.48 -16.55 -10.35
N ALA A 109 5.20 -15.50 -10.75
CA ALA A 109 5.93 -14.64 -9.83
C ALA A 109 4.99 -13.99 -8.80
N PHE A 110 3.85 -13.47 -9.27
CA PHE A 110 2.82 -12.90 -8.41
C PHE A 110 2.24 -13.92 -7.42
N MET A 111 1.86 -15.11 -7.89
CA MET A 111 1.36 -16.19 -7.02
C MET A 111 2.39 -16.61 -5.96
N HIS A 112 3.67 -16.73 -6.35
CA HIS A 112 4.73 -17.08 -5.43
C HIS A 112 4.96 -15.98 -4.38
N PHE A 113 4.94 -14.71 -4.79
CA PHE A 113 5.05 -13.57 -3.87
C PHE A 113 3.91 -13.55 -2.84
N ILE A 114 2.65 -13.71 -3.28
CA ILE A 114 1.49 -13.75 -2.39
C ILE A 114 1.57 -14.94 -1.41
N ASN A 115 1.92 -16.13 -1.90
CA ASN A 115 2.04 -17.33 -1.07
C ASN A 115 3.20 -17.23 -0.06
N TRP A 116 4.31 -16.63 -0.45
CA TRP A 116 5.44 -16.37 0.44
C TRP A 116 5.05 -15.37 1.54
N TYR A 117 4.43 -14.24 1.16
CA TYR A 117 3.97 -13.22 2.09
C TYR A 117 2.95 -13.77 3.09
N SER A 118 2.02 -14.61 2.62
CA SER A 118 1.04 -15.31 3.46
C SER A 118 1.70 -16.21 4.51
N GLN A 119 2.73 -16.98 4.12
CA GLN A 119 3.41 -17.91 5.02
C GLN A 119 4.25 -17.20 6.07
N GLN A 120 4.93 -16.12 5.70
CA GLN A 120 5.78 -15.34 6.61
C GLN A 120 4.99 -14.70 7.75
N SER A 121 3.68 -14.50 7.56
CA SER A 121 2.84 -13.73 8.46
C SER A 121 1.84 -14.57 9.27
N LYS A 122 1.93 -15.91 9.18
CA LYS A 122 1.18 -16.91 9.97
C LYS A 122 1.30 -16.81 11.51
N GLY A 123 1.95 -15.78 12.06
CA GLY A 123 2.13 -15.63 13.51
C GLY A 123 1.91 -14.23 14.10
N LYS A 124 1.58 -13.18 13.32
CA LYS A 124 1.59 -11.81 13.87
C LYS A 124 0.47 -10.83 13.46
N SER A 125 -0.56 -11.17 12.71
CA SER A 125 -1.62 -10.19 12.43
C SER A 125 -2.97 -10.76 12.02
N ILE A 126 -4.02 -10.18 12.60
CA ILE A 126 -5.46 -10.41 12.42
C ILE A 126 -5.91 -10.10 10.96
N LEU A 127 -5.03 -9.59 10.10
CA LEU A 127 -5.37 -9.00 8.80
C LEU A 127 -5.48 -9.99 7.61
N GLN A 128 -5.11 -11.27 7.70
CA GLN A 128 -4.67 -11.97 6.47
C GLN A 128 -5.48 -13.16 5.94
N THR A 129 -6.26 -13.89 6.74
CA THR A 129 -6.91 -15.10 6.20
C THR A 129 -7.97 -14.80 5.13
N HIS A 130 -8.61 -13.64 5.19
CA HIS A 130 -9.72 -13.28 4.28
C HIS A 130 -9.39 -12.17 3.27
N THR A 131 -8.25 -11.47 3.39
CA THR A 131 -7.89 -10.35 2.50
C THR A 131 -6.98 -10.79 1.34
N LEU A 132 -6.13 -11.79 1.55
CA LEU A 132 -5.22 -12.33 0.53
C LEU A 132 -5.93 -12.77 -0.77
N PRO A 133 -7.11 -13.44 -0.72
CA PRO A 133 -7.82 -13.83 -1.94
C PRO A 133 -8.28 -12.64 -2.79
N LEU A 134 -8.53 -11.48 -2.18
CA LEU A 134 -8.96 -10.28 -2.90
C LEU A 134 -7.81 -9.67 -3.71
N PHE A 135 -6.64 -9.52 -3.07
CA PHE A 135 -5.43 -9.06 -3.76
C PHE A 135 -5.01 -10.03 -4.86
N ASP A 136 -5.15 -11.34 -4.62
CA ASP A 136 -4.90 -12.38 -5.61
C ASP A 136 -5.77 -12.20 -6.86
N ASN A 137 -7.09 -12.12 -6.70
CA ASN A 137 -8.02 -11.94 -7.81
C ASN A 137 -7.80 -10.63 -8.57
N VAL A 138 -7.59 -9.52 -7.86
CA VAL A 138 -7.35 -8.20 -8.48
C VAL A 138 -6.05 -8.21 -9.29
N GLY A 139 -4.97 -8.76 -8.73
CA GLY A 139 -3.69 -8.88 -9.43
C GLY A 139 -3.82 -9.69 -10.71
N LYS A 140 -4.49 -10.84 -10.67
CA LYS A 140 -4.72 -11.69 -11.86
C LYS A 140 -5.49 -10.96 -12.96
N VAL A 141 -6.54 -10.21 -12.59
CA VAL A 141 -7.33 -9.42 -13.54
C VAL A 141 -6.47 -8.33 -14.18
N ILE A 142 -5.63 -7.64 -13.41
CA ILE A 142 -4.71 -6.62 -13.95
C ILE A 142 -3.71 -7.24 -14.92
N ILE A 143 -3.07 -8.35 -14.54
CA ILE A 143 -2.08 -9.06 -15.39
C ILE A 143 -2.73 -9.49 -16.71
N PHE A 144 -3.94 -10.05 -16.64
CA PHE A 144 -4.70 -10.45 -17.81
C PHE A 144 -5.03 -9.25 -18.73
N MET A 145 -5.54 -8.14 -18.17
CA MET A 145 -5.85 -6.94 -18.94
C MET A 145 -4.61 -6.36 -19.65
N VAL A 146 -3.47 -6.33 -18.95
CA VAL A 146 -2.20 -5.87 -19.52
C VAL A 146 -1.72 -6.80 -20.65
N ALA A 147 -1.86 -8.12 -20.50
CA ALA A 147 -1.52 -9.07 -21.54
C ALA A 147 -2.38 -8.89 -22.80
N VAL A 148 -3.70 -8.75 -22.64
CA VAL A 148 -4.63 -8.48 -23.76
C VAL A 148 -4.27 -7.18 -24.48
N TYR A 149 -3.96 -6.13 -23.72
CA TYR A 149 -3.54 -4.84 -24.27
C TYR A 149 -2.28 -4.95 -25.15
N PHE A 150 -1.24 -5.63 -24.66
CA PHE A 150 -0.01 -5.83 -25.44
C PHE A 150 -0.22 -6.71 -26.67
N ILE A 151 -1.11 -7.70 -26.60
CA ILE A 151 -1.50 -8.50 -27.77
C ILE A 151 -2.12 -7.59 -28.83
N PHE A 152 -3.09 -6.74 -28.47
CA PHE A 152 -3.70 -5.83 -29.46
C PHE A 152 -2.70 -4.88 -30.11
N ILE A 153 -1.74 -4.33 -29.35
CA ILE A 153 -0.65 -3.52 -29.91
C ILE A 153 0.19 -4.33 -30.89
N SER A 154 0.50 -5.58 -30.56
CA SER A 154 1.31 -6.47 -31.40
C SER A 154 0.69 -6.70 -32.79
N TRP A 155 -0.64 -6.72 -32.87
CA TRP A 155 -1.40 -6.90 -34.10
C TRP A 155 -1.78 -5.58 -34.78
N GLY A 156 -1.19 -4.45 -34.37
CA GLY A 156 -1.44 -3.16 -34.99
C GLY A 156 -2.87 -2.62 -34.79
N PHE A 157 -3.63 -3.19 -33.85
CA PHE A 157 -4.93 -2.61 -33.50
C PHE A 157 -4.71 -1.23 -32.88
N ASN A 158 -5.54 -0.27 -33.29
CA ASN A 158 -5.57 1.04 -32.65
C ASN A 158 -6.23 0.91 -31.27
N VAL A 159 -5.41 0.62 -30.27
CA VAL A 159 -5.83 0.53 -28.87
C VAL A 159 -6.23 1.88 -28.28
N THR A 160 -5.97 3.02 -28.92
CA THR A 160 -6.37 4.34 -28.41
C THR A 160 -7.89 4.46 -28.27
N GLY A 161 -8.66 3.96 -29.23
CA GLY A 161 -10.13 3.96 -29.15
C GLY A 161 -10.65 3.04 -28.03
N TRP A 162 -9.99 1.90 -27.85
CA TRP A 162 -10.31 0.96 -26.76
C TRP A 162 -9.97 1.55 -25.39
N LEU A 163 -8.78 2.13 -25.24
CA LEU A 163 -8.31 2.78 -24.02
C LEU A 163 -9.21 3.94 -23.61
N ALA A 164 -9.70 4.73 -24.57
CA ALA A 164 -10.65 5.80 -24.32
C ALA A 164 -11.95 5.26 -23.69
N SER A 165 -12.48 4.14 -24.19
CA SER A 165 -13.66 3.48 -23.60
C SER A 165 -13.38 2.88 -22.22
N THR A 166 -12.20 2.26 -22.03
CA THR A 166 -11.79 1.68 -20.75
C THR A 166 -11.58 2.75 -19.67
N THR A 167 -11.25 3.98 -20.05
CA THR A 167 -11.05 5.09 -19.11
C THR A 167 -12.31 5.40 -18.30
N ILE A 168 -13.50 5.35 -18.92
CA ILE A 168 -14.77 5.58 -18.22
C ILE A 168 -15.01 4.47 -17.19
N VAL A 169 -14.82 3.21 -17.58
CA VAL A 169 -14.97 2.06 -16.68
C VAL A 169 -13.96 2.16 -15.53
N ALA A 170 -12.70 2.47 -15.83
CA ALA A 170 -11.65 2.66 -14.83
C ALA A 170 -11.99 3.80 -13.87
N MET A 171 -12.55 4.91 -14.36
CA MET A 171 -12.99 6.03 -13.53
C MET A 171 -14.12 5.61 -12.58
N VAL A 172 -15.13 4.90 -13.06
CA VAL A 172 -16.24 4.41 -12.21
C VAL A 172 -15.71 3.48 -11.12
N VAL A 173 -14.81 2.56 -11.47
CA VAL A 173 -14.16 1.66 -10.49
C VAL A 173 -13.33 2.45 -9.49
N ALA A 174 -12.57 3.46 -9.94
CA ALA A 174 -11.76 4.31 -9.07
C ALA A 174 -12.63 5.14 -8.11
N LEU A 175 -13.74 5.69 -8.58
CA LEU A 175 -14.70 6.41 -7.75
C LEU A 175 -15.35 5.49 -6.71
N ALA A 176 -15.72 4.27 -7.09
CA ALA A 176 -16.26 3.27 -6.17
C ALA A 176 -15.22 2.84 -5.11
N ALA A 177 -13.94 2.77 -5.48
CA ALA A 177 -12.86 2.39 -4.57
C ALA A 177 -12.32 3.56 -3.72
N LYS A 178 -12.69 4.81 -4.03
CA LYS A 178 -12.14 6.04 -3.46
C LYS A 178 -12.07 6.01 -1.94
N ASP A 179 -13.18 5.68 -1.27
CA ASP A 179 -13.26 5.71 0.19
C ASP A 179 -12.43 4.60 0.84
N THR A 180 -12.35 3.44 0.20
CA THR A 180 -11.51 2.34 0.68
C THR A 180 -10.04 2.76 0.63
N VAL A 181 -9.59 3.30 -0.50
CA VAL A 181 -8.21 3.76 -0.68
C VAL A 181 -7.88 4.91 0.29
N ALA A 182 -8.80 5.87 0.47
CA ALA A 182 -8.63 6.95 1.42
C ALA A 182 -8.44 6.45 2.87
N ASN A 183 -9.21 5.44 3.30
CA ASN A 183 -9.06 4.85 4.63
C ASN A 183 -7.72 4.12 4.81
N LEU A 184 -7.22 3.45 3.78
CA LEU A 184 -5.91 2.77 3.82
C LEU A 184 -4.77 3.79 3.97
N PHE A 185 -4.79 4.86 3.18
CA PHE A 185 -3.78 5.92 3.29
C PHE A 185 -3.86 6.63 4.65
N ALA A 186 -5.07 6.95 5.11
CA ALA A 186 -5.24 7.53 6.45
C ALA A 186 -4.70 6.61 7.54
N GLY A 187 -4.97 5.31 7.48
CA GLY A 187 -4.41 4.33 8.41
C GLY A 187 -2.88 4.29 8.39
N PHE A 188 -2.28 4.31 7.20
CA PHE A 188 -0.82 4.39 7.05
C PHE A 188 -0.23 5.65 7.70
N PHE A 189 -0.81 6.83 7.44
CA PHE A 189 -0.33 8.09 8.03
C PHE A 189 -0.53 8.14 9.54
N ILE A 190 -1.65 7.63 10.07
CA ILE A 190 -1.88 7.51 11.51
C ILE A 190 -0.78 6.65 12.16
N MET A 191 -0.38 5.55 11.52
CA MET A 191 0.71 4.71 12.03
C MET A 191 2.08 5.37 11.89
N ALA A 192 2.31 6.14 10.83
CA ALA A 192 3.59 6.80 10.56
C ALA A 192 3.82 8.02 11.48
N ASP A 193 2.84 8.91 11.56
CA ASP A 193 2.93 10.17 12.33
C ASP A 193 2.54 9.98 13.79
N THR A 194 1.80 8.90 14.10
CA THR A 194 1.36 8.53 15.46
C THR A 194 0.77 9.72 16.24
N PRO A 195 -0.28 10.40 15.73
CA PRO A 195 -0.94 11.51 16.44
C PRO A 195 -1.60 11.05 17.76
N TYR A 196 -1.86 9.74 17.87
CA TYR A 196 -2.31 9.04 19.07
C TYR A 196 -1.82 7.60 19.01
N LYS A 197 -1.82 6.93 20.17
CA LYS A 197 -1.32 5.56 20.37
C LYS A 197 -2.41 4.67 20.96
N LEU A 198 -2.17 3.36 20.91
CA LEU A 198 -2.95 2.38 21.68
C LEU A 198 -2.90 2.76 23.17
N GLY A 199 -4.08 2.86 23.78
CA GLY A 199 -4.23 3.25 25.18
C GLY A 199 -4.35 4.76 25.41
N ASP A 200 -4.19 5.62 24.40
CA ASP A 200 -4.45 7.05 24.56
C ASP A 200 -5.95 7.31 24.70
N TYR A 201 -6.31 8.29 25.53
CA TYR A 201 -7.67 8.80 25.63
C TYR A 201 -7.83 9.99 24.66
N ILE A 202 -8.68 9.82 23.66
CA ILE A 202 -8.87 10.81 22.60
C ILE A 202 -10.30 11.34 22.60
N ASN A 203 -10.44 12.59 22.18
CA ASN A 203 -11.70 13.28 22.01
C ASN A 203 -11.77 13.81 20.58
N LEU A 204 -12.83 13.42 19.87
CA LEU A 204 -13.05 13.71 18.46
C LEU A 204 -14.10 14.81 18.31
N ASP A 205 -14.04 15.55 17.20
CA ASP A 205 -14.96 16.67 16.93
C ASP A 205 -16.45 16.28 16.96
N GLY A 206 -16.81 15.02 16.70
CA GLY A 206 -18.18 14.50 16.76
C GLY A 206 -18.72 14.31 18.19
N GLY A 207 -17.89 14.52 19.21
CA GLY A 207 -18.22 14.32 20.62
C GLY A 207 -17.90 12.92 21.12
N GLU A 208 -17.41 12.02 20.26
CA GLU A 208 -16.92 10.71 20.68
C GLU A 208 -15.61 10.85 21.46
N ARG A 209 -15.59 10.31 22.68
CA ARG A 209 -14.47 10.40 23.61
C ARG A 209 -14.21 9.04 24.24
N GLY A 210 -12.96 8.58 24.23
CA GLY A 210 -12.63 7.25 24.73
C GLY A 210 -11.19 6.79 24.52
N TYR A 211 -10.87 5.61 25.05
CA TYR A 211 -9.56 4.97 24.93
C TYR A 211 -9.38 4.27 23.59
N VAL A 212 -8.26 4.50 22.91
CA VAL A 212 -7.89 3.78 21.69
C VAL A 212 -7.57 2.32 22.01
N LYS A 213 -8.44 1.39 21.59
CA LYS A 213 -8.26 -0.06 21.81
C LYS A 213 -7.55 -0.74 20.65
N HIS A 214 -7.77 -0.29 19.43
CA HIS A 214 -7.18 -0.91 18.24
C HIS A 214 -6.99 0.11 17.11
N ILE A 215 -5.81 0.11 16.49
CA ILE A 215 -5.54 0.86 15.27
C ILE A 215 -5.38 -0.15 14.14
N GLY A 216 -6.42 -0.27 13.32
CA GLY A 216 -6.43 -1.15 12.15
C GLY A 216 -6.04 -0.40 10.88
N LEU A 217 -5.90 -1.14 9.78
CA LEU A 217 -5.51 -0.58 8.49
C LEU A 217 -6.55 0.41 7.91
N ARG A 218 -7.85 0.14 8.12
CA ARG A 218 -8.96 0.96 7.58
C ARG A 218 -9.78 1.70 8.63
N SER A 219 -9.63 1.33 9.90
CA SER A 219 -10.47 1.84 10.98
C SER A 219 -9.74 1.78 12.31
N THR A 220 -10.03 2.75 13.17
CA THR A 220 -9.60 2.79 14.57
C THR A 220 -10.80 2.49 15.46
N ARG A 221 -10.57 1.77 16.56
CA ARG A 221 -11.59 1.46 17.56
C ARG A 221 -11.27 2.14 18.87
N ILE A 222 -12.26 2.84 19.42
CA ILE A 222 -12.18 3.48 20.73
C ILE A 222 -13.22 2.88 21.67
N MET A 223 -12.91 2.85 22.96
CA MET A 223 -13.82 2.42 24.02
C MET A 223 -14.22 3.64 24.83
N THR A 224 -15.51 3.92 24.86
CA THR A 224 -16.08 5.00 25.68
C THR A 224 -16.08 4.64 27.18
N ARG A 225 -16.39 5.61 28.04
CA ARG A 225 -16.55 5.38 29.49
C ARG A 225 -17.74 4.46 29.82
N ASP A 226 -18.71 4.38 28.93
CA ASP A 226 -19.90 3.52 29.08
C ASP A 226 -19.66 2.08 28.56
N ASP A 227 -18.40 1.68 28.38
CA ASP A 227 -17.98 0.37 27.83
C ASP A 227 -18.55 0.07 26.43
N ILE A 228 -18.82 1.12 25.64
CA ILE A 228 -19.27 1.00 24.24
C ILE A 228 -18.06 1.16 23.30
N GLU A 229 -17.80 0.14 22.47
CA GLU A 229 -16.80 0.18 21.40
C GLU A 229 -17.34 0.93 20.18
N ILE A 230 -16.67 2.02 19.79
CA ILE A 230 -16.97 2.79 18.59
C ILE A 230 -15.88 2.50 17.55
N THR A 231 -16.30 2.06 16.36
CA THR A 231 -15.40 1.84 15.22
C THR A 231 -15.53 2.98 14.22
N LEU A 232 -14.41 3.66 13.97
CA LEU A 232 -14.36 4.86 13.14
C LEU A 232 -13.49 4.61 11.90
N PRO A 233 -13.94 5.04 10.70
CA PRO A 233 -13.09 5.04 9.51
C PRO A 233 -11.85 5.90 9.75
N ASN A 234 -10.67 5.40 9.36
CA ASN A 234 -9.43 6.16 9.53
C ASN A 234 -9.46 7.49 8.77
N SER A 235 -10.11 7.53 7.60
CA SER A 235 -10.25 8.76 6.83
C SER A 235 -11.10 9.82 7.54
N LEU A 236 -12.07 9.41 8.36
CA LEU A 236 -12.87 10.34 9.17
C LEU A 236 -11.98 11.00 10.22
N ILE A 237 -11.21 10.18 10.95
CA ILE A 237 -10.29 10.65 12.00
C ILE A 237 -9.22 11.57 11.43
N ALA A 238 -8.58 11.16 10.33
CA ALA A 238 -7.50 11.92 9.69
C ALA A 238 -7.96 13.27 9.10
N ASN A 239 -9.24 13.42 8.76
CA ASN A 239 -9.81 14.67 8.25
C ASN A 239 -10.47 15.54 9.34
N SER A 240 -10.44 15.10 10.61
CA SER A 240 -11.03 15.80 11.75
C SER A 240 -9.94 16.27 12.73
N LYS A 241 -10.25 17.25 13.59
CA LYS A 241 -9.36 17.59 14.68
C LYS A 241 -9.46 16.50 15.75
N ILE A 242 -8.29 16.10 16.26
CA ILE A 242 -8.15 15.11 17.32
C ILE A 242 -7.57 15.81 18.53
N ILE A 243 -8.23 15.70 19.68
CA ILE A 243 -7.70 16.15 20.95
C ILE A 243 -7.22 14.90 21.70
N ASN A 244 -5.91 14.70 21.72
CA ASN A 244 -5.31 13.63 22.52
C ASN A 244 -5.13 14.12 23.96
N GLU A 245 -6.04 13.72 24.86
CA GLU A 245 -6.06 14.18 26.25
C GLU A 245 -4.98 13.48 27.09
N SER A 246 -4.52 12.30 26.66
CA SER A 246 -3.37 11.59 27.23
C SER A 246 -2.01 12.00 26.63
N GLY A 247 -2.00 12.81 25.57
CA GLY A 247 -0.79 13.13 24.80
C GLY A 247 0.18 14.13 25.46
N GLY A 248 -0.14 14.64 26.65
CA GLY A 248 0.72 15.54 27.41
C GLY A 248 1.95 14.83 28.00
N PRO A 249 2.87 15.57 28.66
CA PRO A 249 4.04 14.97 29.34
C PRO A 249 3.66 13.95 30.44
N LYS A 250 2.43 14.06 30.95
CA LYS A 250 1.78 13.13 31.87
C LYS A 250 0.34 12.93 31.40
N GLU A 251 -0.24 11.79 31.73
CA GLU A 251 -1.63 11.47 31.42
C GLU A 251 -2.65 12.32 32.21
N LYS A 252 -2.19 13.00 33.28
CA LYS A 252 -3.04 13.87 34.11
C LYS A 252 -3.67 14.98 33.27
N GLU A 253 -4.98 15.17 33.43
CA GLU A 253 -5.74 16.25 32.79
C GLU A 253 -6.01 17.39 33.78
N ARG A 254 -5.92 18.65 33.34
CA ARG A 254 -6.35 19.80 34.15
C ARG A 254 -7.81 20.16 33.88
N VAL A 255 -8.66 19.89 34.85
CA VAL A 255 -10.07 20.28 34.85
C VAL A 255 -10.19 21.75 35.26
N ARG A 256 -11.17 22.44 34.66
CA ARG A 256 -11.51 23.83 34.97
C ARG A 256 -13.01 23.93 35.21
N ILE A 257 -13.40 24.25 36.43
CA ILE A 257 -14.80 24.51 36.80
C ILE A 257 -14.97 26.01 36.95
N THR A 258 -15.80 26.60 36.10
CA THR A 258 -16.18 28.01 36.19
C THR A 258 -17.44 28.14 37.03
N LEU A 259 -17.39 29.01 38.04
CA LEU A 259 -18.50 29.27 38.96
C LEU A 259 -18.66 30.78 39.15
N SER A 260 -19.89 31.21 39.43
CA SER A 260 -20.22 32.61 39.67
C SER A 260 -20.78 32.76 41.09
N VAL A 261 -20.23 33.71 41.85
CA VAL A 261 -20.72 34.05 43.20
C VAL A 261 -21.30 35.45 43.21
N ALA A 262 -22.25 35.71 44.12
CA ALA A 262 -22.91 37.02 44.18
C ALA A 262 -21.91 38.14 44.52
N TYR A 263 -22.20 39.35 44.07
CA TYR A 263 -21.47 40.54 44.51
C TYR A 263 -21.62 40.70 46.03
N GLY A 264 -20.51 40.99 46.71
CA GLY A 264 -20.45 41.10 48.16
C GLY A 264 -20.19 39.78 48.91
N SER A 265 -20.07 38.65 48.20
CA SER A 265 -19.58 37.40 48.83
C SER A 265 -18.14 37.54 49.31
N ASP A 266 -17.83 36.95 50.46
CA ASP A 266 -16.46 36.84 50.97
C ASP A 266 -15.65 35.86 50.10
N ILE A 267 -14.73 36.42 49.30
CA ILE A 267 -13.94 35.67 48.33
C ILE A 267 -12.91 34.76 49.00
N ASP A 268 -12.40 35.14 50.18
CA ASP A 268 -11.45 34.31 50.93
C ASP A 268 -12.15 33.11 51.56
N GLN A 269 -13.39 33.29 52.02
CA GLN A 269 -14.24 32.18 52.45
C GLN A 269 -14.54 31.23 51.29
N VAL A 270 -14.99 31.75 50.13
CA VAL A 270 -15.25 30.95 48.93
C VAL A 270 -14.00 30.18 48.49
N ARG A 271 -12.83 30.84 48.50
CA ARG A 271 -11.55 30.21 48.19
C ARG A 271 -11.29 29.02 49.10
N SER A 272 -11.40 29.22 50.41
CA SER A 272 -11.09 28.21 51.42
C SER A 272 -12.00 26.99 51.27
N THR A 273 -13.31 27.21 51.09
CA THR A 273 -14.28 26.13 50.86
C THR A 273 -14.00 25.34 49.58
N LEU A 274 -13.73 26.01 48.45
CA LEU A 274 -13.43 25.32 47.19
C LEU A 274 -12.12 24.52 47.25
N MET A 275 -11.12 25.06 47.94
CA MET A 275 -9.84 24.39 48.15
C MET A 275 -10.00 23.15 49.03
N GLU A 276 -10.75 23.23 50.12
CA GLU A 276 -11.06 22.12 51.01
C GLU A 276 -11.80 20.98 50.29
N ILE A 277 -12.86 21.31 49.53
CA ILE A 277 -13.61 20.33 48.73
C ILE A 277 -12.68 19.64 47.72
N SER A 278 -11.80 20.40 47.07
CA SER A 278 -10.88 19.85 46.07
C SER A 278 -9.82 18.96 46.69
N GLN A 279 -9.28 19.32 47.85
CA GLN A 279 -8.22 18.56 48.53
C GLN A 279 -8.74 17.28 49.19
N ASN A 280 -10.01 17.27 49.59
CA ASN A 280 -10.67 16.11 50.19
C ASN A 280 -11.26 15.13 49.15
N ASN A 281 -11.26 15.48 47.87
CA ASN A 281 -11.78 14.61 46.81
C ASN A 281 -10.69 13.65 46.30
N GLU A 282 -10.96 12.35 46.34
CA GLU A 282 -10.02 11.28 45.95
C GLU A 282 -9.61 11.34 44.48
N ASN A 283 -10.47 11.87 43.60
CA ASN A 283 -10.20 11.97 42.16
C ASN A 283 -9.30 13.16 41.80
N VAL A 284 -8.99 14.03 42.77
CA VAL A 284 -8.17 15.22 42.56
C VAL A 284 -6.72 14.93 42.95
N CYS A 285 -5.79 15.19 42.02
CA CYS A 285 -4.37 15.05 42.30
C CYS A 285 -3.92 16.02 43.40
N LYS A 286 -3.16 15.51 44.37
CA LYS A 286 -2.50 16.33 45.40
C LYS A 286 -1.37 17.20 44.83
N ASN A 287 -0.74 16.74 43.75
CA ASN A 287 0.32 17.47 43.04
C ASN A 287 0.12 17.36 41.51
N PRO A 288 -0.07 18.49 40.79
CA PRO A 288 -0.10 19.87 41.27
C PRO A 288 -1.33 20.21 42.12
N GLU A 289 -1.15 21.05 43.14
CA GLU A 289 -2.25 21.45 44.03
C GLU A 289 -3.37 22.20 43.29
N PRO A 290 -4.64 22.05 43.73
CA PRO A 290 -5.77 22.84 43.26
C PRO A 290 -5.53 24.35 43.42
N ARG A 291 -6.15 25.15 42.56
CA ARG A 291 -6.05 26.62 42.62
C ARG A 291 -7.36 27.25 42.21
N MET A 292 -7.76 28.30 42.93
CA MET A 292 -8.84 29.18 42.50
C MET A 292 -8.26 30.44 41.84
N ARG A 293 -8.89 30.90 40.76
CA ARG A 293 -8.53 32.13 40.05
C ARG A 293 -9.76 32.99 39.84
N PHE A 294 -9.68 34.27 40.19
CA PHE A 294 -10.60 35.27 39.69
C PHE A 294 -10.47 35.40 38.16
N ARG A 295 -11.60 35.57 37.47
CA ARG A 295 -11.65 35.73 36.00
C ARG A 295 -12.10 37.12 35.60
N ASN A 296 -13.31 37.49 35.99
CA ASN A 296 -13.88 38.80 35.70
C ASN A 296 -15.08 39.08 36.61
N PHE A 297 -15.51 40.33 36.61
CA PHE A 297 -16.82 40.75 37.08
C PHE A 297 -17.83 40.48 35.96
N GLY A 298 -18.83 39.65 36.21
CA GLY A 298 -19.90 39.30 35.28
C GLY A 298 -21.20 40.04 35.59
N ASP A 299 -22.24 39.83 34.79
CA ASP A 299 -23.47 40.63 34.87
C ASP A 299 -24.19 40.53 36.23
N SER A 300 -24.15 39.34 36.85
CA SER A 300 -24.85 39.04 38.10
C SER A 300 -23.95 38.50 39.21
N GLY A 301 -22.62 38.55 39.04
CA GLY A 301 -21.69 38.04 40.04
C GLY A 301 -20.22 38.10 39.65
N ILE A 302 -19.37 37.65 40.56
CA ILE A 302 -17.93 37.52 40.39
C ILE A 302 -17.65 36.13 39.81
N SER A 303 -17.04 36.06 38.61
CA SER A 303 -16.67 34.80 37.98
C SER A 303 -15.33 34.32 38.52
N LEU A 304 -15.35 33.13 39.12
CA LEU A 304 -14.21 32.43 39.66
C LEU A 304 -14.02 31.14 38.87
N GLN A 305 -12.77 30.66 38.82
CA GLN A 305 -12.46 29.36 38.22
C GLN A 305 -11.65 28.53 39.19
N LEU A 306 -12.16 27.36 39.51
CA LEU A 306 -11.44 26.31 40.22
C LEU A 306 -10.69 25.45 39.19
N LEU A 307 -9.38 25.32 39.38
CA LEU A 307 -8.50 24.50 38.55
C LEU A 307 -7.88 23.42 39.40
N PHE A 308 -7.99 22.18 38.97
CA PHE A 308 -7.32 21.04 39.60
C PHE A 308 -6.95 20.01 38.54
N TRP A 309 -6.10 19.06 38.92
CA TRP A 309 -5.70 17.96 38.05
C TRP A 309 -6.40 16.68 38.47
N ILE A 310 -6.74 15.84 37.51
CA ILE A 310 -7.21 14.46 37.71
C ILE A 310 -6.16 13.49 37.19
N GLU A 311 -6.14 12.25 37.70
CA GLU A 311 -5.07 11.31 37.35
C GLU A 311 -5.18 10.82 35.91
N LYS A 312 -6.41 10.57 35.45
CA LYS A 312 -6.72 10.17 34.07
C LYS A 312 -7.86 10.99 33.47
N PRO A 313 -7.87 11.20 32.13
CA PRO A 313 -8.95 11.93 31.47
C PRO A 313 -10.34 11.29 31.60
N GLU A 314 -10.41 9.96 31.78
CA GLU A 314 -11.67 9.22 31.95
C GLU A 314 -12.46 9.62 33.20
N ASP A 315 -11.77 10.15 34.23
CA ASP A 315 -12.34 10.49 35.54
C ASP A 315 -13.04 11.86 35.57
N ARG A 316 -12.94 12.63 34.47
CA ARG A 316 -13.55 13.95 34.32
C ARG A 316 -15.07 13.91 34.40
#